data_AF-A0AAU9XYY1-F1
#
_entry.id   AF-A0AAU9XYY1-F1
#
_cell.length_a   1.000
_cell.length_b   1.000
_cell.length_c   1.000
_cell.angle_alpha   90.00
_cell.angle_beta   90.00
_cell.angle_gamma   90.00
#
_symmetry.space_group_name_H-M   'P 1'
#
loop_
_entity.id
_entity.type
_entity.pdbx_description
1 polymer ?
#
loop_
_entity_poly.entity_id
_entity_poly.type
_entity_poly.pdbx_seq_one_letter_code
_entity_poly.pdbx_strand_id
1 'polypeptide(L)'
;MFPYKLLCTLLCDTGNARDALYVEELGRARGLSDLMAEKYSVETHISANPQSWVGIENILRKRNNCTCLYISYFQNRLHLWILKTSGVLHYRRVSPEENLVQAGLPKDLSLSQFLDDNFRSLGILPTKDCEDRSLNTIKLQPLSPAQKSSARLRLVEEDEDEDEDEDEDEKVISSLSLCYKMFIAPVNDFLEEPEVVIVPDRRLYKVPFAALSEKEGAEYLSETHRICVIPSLTPLKIIQDSPEDYHSNTGALVIGNPKVDGLQPLPCARKEAEMVGRLMCVPPLVEEKATKQAVFEQVSSVSLIHFATHGNAERGEIALSPIPTPNSGNAIPPQEAYMLTMADVSRVKVRAKLVVLSCCHSGSGEIRAEGVIGIARAFLGSGARSVLVAL
;
A
#
# COMPACT_ATOMS: atom_id res chain seq x y z
N MET A 1 -15.48 12.39 8.43
CA MET A 1 -14.37 12.75 7.52
C MET A 1 -14.55 14.05 6.75
N PHE A 2 -15.71 14.30 6.11
CA PHE A 2 -15.94 15.53 5.33
C PHE A 2 -15.60 16.85 6.09
N PRO A 3 -15.99 17.03 7.38
CA PRO A 3 -15.65 18.26 8.10
C PRO A 3 -14.15 18.50 8.27
N TYR A 4 -13.34 17.45 8.45
CA TYR A 4 -11.89 17.57 8.59
C TYR A 4 -11.24 17.97 7.27
N LYS A 5 -11.67 17.37 6.15
CA LYS A 5 -11.17 17.73 4.82
C LYS A 5 -11.48 19.18 4.47
N LEU A 6 -12.70 19.63 4.73
CA LEU A 6 -13.09 21.03 4.50
C LEU A 6 -12.27 22.00 5.37
N LEU A 7 -12.12 21.71 6.65
CA LEU A 7 -11.31 22.53 7.56
C LEU A 7 -9.83 22.55 7.14
N CYS A 8 -9.27 21.41 6.74
CA CYS A 8 -7.91 21.33 6.19
C CYS A 8 -7.75 22.25 4.97
N THR A 9 -8.66 22.19 4.00
CA THR A 9 -8.59 23.05 2.81
C THR A 9 -8.69 24.54 3.16
N LEU A 10 -9.57 24.92 4.10
CA LEU A 10 -9.67 26.30 4.57
C LEU A 10 -8.39 26.78 5.28
N LEU A 11 -7.76 25.92 6.08
CA LEU A 11 -6.49 26.23 6.74
C LEU A 11 -5.35 26.38 5.71
N CYS A 12 -5.30 25.51 4.70
CA CYS A 12 -4.38 25.66 3.58
C CYS A 12 -4.57 26.98 2.82
N ASP A 13 -5.82 27.35 2.54
CA ASP A 13 -6.15 28.58 1.79
C ASP A 13 -5.87 29.87 2.61
N THR A 14 -5.80 29.77 3.94
CA THR A 14 -5.39 30.87 4.83
C THR A 14 -3.89 30.87 5.15
N GLY A 15 -3.10 30.01 4.48
CA GLY A 15 -1.65 29.92 4.65
C GLY A 15 -1.19 29.13 5.89
N ASN A 16 -2.12 28.49 6.61
CA ASN A 16 -1.84 27.73 7.82
C ASN A 16 -1.68 26.22 7.53
N ALA A 17 -0.70 25.90 6.69
CA ALA A 17 -0.46 24.53 6.22
C ALA A 17 -0.09 23.55 7.35
N ARG A 18 0.52 24.02 8.44
CA ARG A 18 0.85 23.17 9.60
C ARG A 18 -0.41 22.68 10.30
N ASP A 19 -1.31 23.59 10.63
CA ASP A 19 -2.56 23.23 11.31
C ASP A 19 -3.45 22.38 10.39
N ALA A 20 -3.42 22.64 9.07
CA ALA A 20 -4.11 21.82 8.09
C ALA A 20 -3.66 20.34 8.14
N LEU A 21 -2.34 20.09 8.21
CA LEU A 21 -1.79 18.73 8.35
C LEU A 21 -2.25 18.06 9.65
N TYR A 22 -2.32 18.81 10.76
CA TYR A 22 -2.79 18.27 12.04
C TYR A 22 -4.26 17.84 11.97
N VAL A 23 -5.10 18.64 11.32
CA VAL A 23 -6.52 18.33 11.12
C VAL A 23 -6.69 17.08 10.24
N GLU A 24 -5.87 16.92 9.21
CA GLU A 24 -5.87 15.73 8.36
C GLU A 24 -5.50 14.46 9.14
N GLU A 25 -4.40 14.50 9.88
CA GLU A 25 -3.95 13.34 10.66
C GLU A 25 -4.95 13.00 11.77
N LEU A 26 -5.52 14.01 12.45
CA LEU A 26 -6.58 13.81 13.43
C LEU A 26 -7.82 13.15 12.81
N GLY A 27 -8.20 13.57 11.60
CA GLY A 27 -9.30 12.99 10.85
C GLY A 27 -9.07 11.50 10.53
N ARG A 28 -7.84 11.15 10.11
CA ARG A 28 -7.44 9.75 9.87
C ARG A 28 -7.40 8.92 11.15
N ALA A 29 -6.82 9.45 12.22
CA ALA A 29 -6.71 8.78 13.51
C ALA A 29 -8.08 8.47 14.11
N ARG A 30 -9.03 9.42 14.06
CA ARG A 30 -10.41 9.19 14.49
C ARG A 30 -11.12 8.17 13.61
N GLY A 31 -11.00 8.29 12.28
CA GLY A 31 -11.58 7.31 11.35
C GLY A 31 -11.05 5.88 11.58
N LEU A 32 -9.76 5.75 11.89
CA LEU A 32 -9.14 4.48 12.26
C LEU A 32 -9.72 3.93 13.57
N SER A 33 -9.81 4.77 14.61
CA SER A 33 -10.39 4.38 15.91
C SER A 33 -11.83 3.88 15.76
N ASP A 34 -12.67 4.64 15.05
CA ASP A 34 -14.09 4.31 14.84
C ASP A 34 -14.24 2.99 14.06
N LEU A 35 -13.45 2.81 13.00
CA LEU A 35 -13.45 1.56 12.22
C LEU A 35 -13.08 0.35 13.08
N MET A 36 -12.02 0.48 13.89
CA MET A 36 -11.53 -0.63 14.69
C MET A 36 -12.53 -1.05 15.78
N ALA A 37 -13.20 -0.07 16.39
CA ALA A 37 -14.27 -0.32 17.34
C ALA A 37 -15.48 -1.01 16.66
N GLU A 38 -15.93 -0.50 15.49
CA GLU A 38 -17.10 -1.00 14.77
C GLU A 38 -16.89 -2.42 14.20
N LYS A 39 -15.81 -2.64 13.43
CA LYS A 39 -15.62 -3.87 12.66
C LYS A 39 -14.99 -5.01 13.45
N TYR A 40 -14.18 -4.71 14.46
CA TYR A 40 -13.33 -5.71 15.10
C TYR A 40 -13.53 -5.80 16.62
N SER A 41 -14.39 -4.96 17.21
CA SER A 41 -14.59 -4.89 18.68
C SER A 41 -13.27 -4.71 19.44
N VAL A 42 -12.31 -4.01 18.83
CA VAL A 42 -11.00 -3.72 19.41
C VAL A 42 -11.03 -2.31 20.00
N GLU A 43 -10.77 -2.17 21.30
CA GLU A 43 -10.50 -0.86 21.90
C GLU A 43 -9.18 -0.33 21.32
N THR A 44 -9.23 0.83 20.65
CA THR A 44 -8.02 1.49 20.17
C THR A 44 -7.54 2.51 21.20
N HIS A 45 -6.25 2.49 21.49
CA HIS A 45 -5.60 3.53 22.30
C HIS A 45 -5.25 4.79 21.48
N ILE A 46 -5.91 5.00 20.34
CA ILE A 46 -5.63 6.14 19.46
C ILE A 46 -6.30 7.37 20.07
N SER A 47 -5.48 8.26 20.60
CA SER A 47 -5.95 9.49 21.22
C SER A 47 -6.63 10.40 20.20
N ALA A 48 -7.94 10.57 20.33
CA ALA A 48 -8.71 11.58 19.61
C ALA A 48 -8.48 13.01 20.16
N ASN A 49 -7.60 13.19 21.15
CA ASN A 49 -7.26 14.50 21.69
C ASN A 49 -6.41 15.28 20.68
N PRO A 50 -6.84 16.46 20.20
CA PRO A 50 -6.06 17.30 19.29
C PRO A 50 -4.65 17.63 19.81
N GLN A 51 -4.46 17.73 21.14
CA GLN A 51 -3.15 18.02 21.73
C GLN A 51 -2.13 16.89 21.55
N SER A 52 -2.58 15.65 21.34
CA SER A 52 -1.70 14.50 21.09
C SER A 52 -0.95 14.56 19.75
N TRP A 53 -1.39 15.48 18.87
CA TRP A 53 -0.90 15.66 17.50
C TRP A 53 -0.05 16.92 17.32
N VAL A 54 0.06 17.75 18.36
CA VAL A 54 1.00 18.88 18.36
C VAL A 54 2.42 18.35 18.21
N GLY A 55 3.15 18.89 17.24
CA GLY A 55 4.51 18.46 16.96
C GLY A 55 4.62 17.19 16.08
N ILE A 56 3.53 16.72 15.46
CA ILE A 56 3.58 15.54 14.56
C ILE A 56 4.53 15.76 13.37
N GLU A 57 4.83 17.00 12.97
CA GLU A 57 5.85 17.31 11.97
C GLU A 57 7.25 16.85 12.37
N ASN A 58 7.49 16.68 13.68
CA ASN A 58 8.75 16.21 14.23
C ASN A 58 8.84 14.68 14.33
N ILE A 59 7.83 13.95 13.85
CA ILE A 59 7.82 12.48 13.86
C ILE A 59 9.02 11.87 13.13
N LEU A 60 9.56 12.57 12.13
CA LEU A 60 10.73 12.10 11.39
C LEU A 60 12.04 12.36 12.10
N ARG A 61 12.10 13.15 13.19
CA ARG A 61 13.36 13.44 13.91
C ARG A 61 14.04 12.19 14.47
N LYS A 62 13.26 11.11 14.69
CA LYS A 62 13.76 9.80 15.13
C LYS A 62 14.34 8.96 14.00
N ARG A 63 14.22 9.41 12.75
CA ARG A 63 14.78 8.76 11.56
C ARG A 63 15.91 9.61 11.01
N ASN A 64 16.84 8.94 10.33
CA ASN A 64 17.93 9.60 9.62
C ASN A 64 17.68 9.50 8.12
N ASN A 65 18.11 10.54 7.40
CA ASN A 65 18.16 10.58 5.94
C ASN A 65 16.84 10.21 5.25
N CYS A 66 15.72 10.78 5.70
CA CYS A 66 14.41 10.52 5.11
C CYS A 66 13.57 11.79 4.96
N THR A 67 12.71 11.82 3.94
CA THR A 67 11.69 12.85 3.76
C THR A 67 10.32 12.19 3.73
N CYS A 68 9.29 12.81 4.33
CA CYS A 68 7.92 12.33 4.18
C CYS A 68 7.12 13.23 3.26
N LEU A 69 6.55 12.63 2.21
CA LEU A 69 5.55 13.23 1.34
C LEU A 69 4.15 12.80 1.82
N TYR A 70 3.43 13.72 2.42
CA TYR A 70 2.03 13.52 2.82
C TYR A 70 1.12 14.09 1.73
N ILE A 71 0.25 13.25 1.19
CA ILE A 71 -0.63 13.61 0.08
C ILE A 71 -2.09 13.54 0.55
N SER A 72 -2.84 14.62 0.36
CA SER A 72 -4.29 14.68 0.55
C SER A 72 -4.96 15.13 -0.73
N TYR A 73 -6.11 14.52 -1.05
CA TYR A 73 -6.92 14.90 -2.22
C TYR A 73 -8.34 15.24 -1.79
N PHE A 74 -8.78 16.47 -2.08
CA PHE A 74 -10.14 16.93 -1.79
C PHE A 74 -10.57 18.03 -2.75
N GLN A 75 -11.82 17.98 -3.25
CA GLN A 75 -12.39 18.99 -4.16
C GLN A 75 -11.47 19.37 -5.32
N ASN A 76 -10.92 18.35 -5.99
CA ASN A 76 -9.97 18.49 -7.09
C ASN A 76 -8.69 19.29 -6.75
N ARG A 77 -8.26 19.26 -5.49
CA ARG A 77 -6.99 19.84 -5.06
C ARG A 77 -6.14 18.76 -4.42
N LEU A 78 -4.91 18.64 -4.90
CA LEU A 78 -3.86 17.89 -4.24
C LEU A 78 -3.14 18.82 -3.28
N HIS A 79 -3.09 18.42 -2.03
CA HIS A 79 -2.33 19.07 -0.98
C HIS A 79 -1.12 18.19 -0.67
N LEU A 80 0.07 18.72 -0.90
CA LEU A 80 1.35 18.02 -0.75
C LEU A 80 2.13 18.67 0.38
N TRP A 81 2.29 17.96 1.50
CA TRP A 81 3.17 18.39 2.59
C TRP A 81 4.45 17.58 2.56
N ILE A 82 5.57 18.27 2.76
CA ILE A 82 6.89 17.67 2.77
C ILE A 82 7.51 17.92 4.14
N LEU A 83 7.64 16.85 4.91
CA LEU A 83 8.23 16.86 6.24
C LEU A 83 9.68 16.41 6.13
N LYS A 84 10.62 17.26 6.55
CA LYS A 84 12.04 16.94 6.65
C LYS A 84 12.39 16.47 8.07
N THR A 85 13.47 15.69 8.21
CA THR A 85 14.03 15.29 9.53
C THR A 85 14.44 16.47 10.40
N SER A 86 14.75 17.62 9.79
CA SER A 86 15.02 18.88 10.50
C SER A 86 13.79 19.46 11.22
N GLY A 87 12.58 18.96 10.92
CA GLY A 87 11.31 19.54 11.37
C GLY A 87 10.80 20.67 10.47
N VAL A 88 11.50 20.98 9.38
CA VAL A 88 11.00 21.90 8.35
C VAL A 88 9.83 21.25 7.61
N LEU A 89 8.77 22.03 7.43
CA LEU A 89 7.55 21.64 6.71
C LEU A 89 7.40 22.52 5.47
N HIS A 90 7.39 21.92 4.29
CA HIS A 90 7.00 22.58 3.05
C HIS A 90 5.60 22.17 2.66
N TYR A 91 4.93 23.01 1.87
CA TYR A 91 3.59 22.75 1.37
C TYR A 91 3.46 23.24 -0.07
N ARG A 92 2.89 22.40 -0.93
CA ARG A 92 2.51 22.75 -2.29
C ARG A 92 1.09 22.28 -2.57
N ARG A 93 0.40 23.05 -3.42
CA ARG A 93 -0.96 22.73 -3.90
C ARG A 93 -0.89 22.51 -5.40
N VAL A 94 -1.51 21.44 -5.87
CA VAL A 94 -1.53 21.06 -7.29
C VAL A 94 -2.97 20.81 -7.73
N SER A 95 -3.31 21.27 -8.94
CA SER A 95 -4.56 20.92 -9.62
C SER A 95 -4.29 19.74 -10.55
N PRO A 96 -4.79 18.53 -10.27
CA PRO A 96 -4.54 17.39 -11.14
C PRO A 96 -5.31 17.51 -12.47
N GLU A 97 -6.45 18.21 -12.50
CA GLU A 97 -7.24 18.44 -13.73
C GLU A 97 -6.41 19.07 -14.85
N GLU A 98 -5.55 20.06 -14.53
CA GLU A 98 -4.68 20.70 -15.53
C GLU A 98 -3.75 19.69 -16.20
N ASN A 99 -3.17 18.78 -15.42
CA ASN A 99 -2.28 17.73 -15.93
C ASN A 99 -3.05 16.70 -16.78
N LEU A 100 -4.26 16.33 -16.36
CA LEU A 100 -5.11 15.39 -17.11
C LEU A 100 -5.53 15.99 -18.46
N VAL A 101 -5.95 17.25 -18.48
CA VAL A 101 -6.36 17.96 -19.69
C VAL A 101 -5.19 18.14 -20.66
N GLN A 102 -4.01 18.50 -20.17
CA GLN A 102 -2.79 18.56 -20.99
C GLN A 102 -2.44 17.18 -21.59
N ALA A 103 -2.76 16.09 -20.88
CA ALA A 103 -2.62 14.72 -21.37
C ALA A 103 -3.76 14.25 -22.31
N GLY A 104 -4.56 15.17 -22.85
CA GLY A 104 -5.65 14.87 -23.79
C GLY A 104 -6.85 14.15 -23.17
N LEU A 105 -6.97 14.13 -21.84
CA LEU A 105 -8.09 13.49 -21.14
C LEU A 105 -9.30 14.43 -20.98
N PRO A 106 -10.52 13.88 -20.83
CA PRO A 106 -11.73 14.68 -20.64
C PRO A 106 -11.64 15.62 -19.43
N LYS A 107 -12.12 16.85 -19.58
CA LYS A 107 -12.13 17.87 -18.51
C LYS A 107 -12.95 17.46 -17.27
N ASP A 108 -13.93 16.59 -17.45
CA ASP A 108 -14.79 16.07 -16.39
C ASP A 108 -14.24 14.79 -15.74
N LEU A 109 -13.10 14.27 -16.22
CA LEU A 109 -12.47 13.09 -15.65
C LEU A 109 -11.84 13.43 -14.30
N SER A 110 -12.43 12.90 -13.23
CA SER A 110 -11.84 13.06 -11.89
C SER A 110 -10.58 12.21 -11.73
N LEU A 111 -9.64 12.69 -10.90
CA LEU A 111 -8.45 11.91 -10.55
C LEU A 111 -8.78 10.51 -10.00
N SER A 112 -9.88 10.37 -9.27
CA SER A 112 -10.31 9.06 -8.75
C SER A 112 -10.72 8.11 -9.87
N GLN A 113 -11.49 8.59 -10.85
CA GLN A 113 -11.86 7.79 -12.03
C GLN A 113 -10.61 7.42 -12.84
N PHE A 114 -9.73 8.40 -13.11
CA PHE A 114 -8.47 8.14 -13.80
C PHE A 114 -7.66 7.01 -13.15
N LEU A 115 -7.50 7.03 -11.83
CA LEU A 115 -6.77 5.99 -11.09
C LEU A 115 -7.49 4.64 -11.10
N ASP A 116 -8.82 4.63 -11.05
CA ASP A 116 -9.60 3.38 -11.11
C ASP A 116 -9.52 2.74 -12.50
N ASP A 117 -9.60 3.54 -13.57
CA ASP A 117 -9.52 3.10 -14.97
C ASP A 117 -8.10 2.63 -15.33
N ASN A 118 -7.08 3.30 -14.83
CA ASN A 118 -5.68 3.02 -15.15
C ASN A 118 -4.98 2.08 -14.16
N PHE A 119 -5.62 1.66 -13.07
CA PHE A 119 -4.97 0.82 -12.05
C PHE A 119 -4.28 -0.42 -12.65
N ARG A 120 -4.91 -1.04 -13.65
CA ARG A 120 -4.35 -2.24 -14.33
C ARG A 120 -3.27 -1.90 -15.35
N SER A 121 -3.29 -0.71 -15.95
CA SER A 121 -2.27 -0.24 -16.91
C SER A 121 -1.07 0.41 -16.22
N LEU A 122 -1.19 0.76 -14.92
CA LEU A 122 -0.07 1.19 -14.07
C LEU A 122 0.85 0.02 -13.64
N GLY A 123 0.44 -1.22 -13.87
CA GLY A 123 1.29 -2.39 -13.62
C GLY A 123 2.34 -2.59 -14.71
N ILE A 124 3.62 -2.68 -14.33
CA ILE A 124 4.66 -3.21 -15.20
C ILE A 124 4.43 -4.72 -15.31
N LEU A 125 3.63 -5.14 -16.30
CA LEU A 125 3.28 -6.55 -16.45
C LEU A 125 4.49 -7.33 -16.97
N PRO A 126 4.92 -8.41 -16.29
CA PRO A 126 5.98 -9.25 -16.81
C PRO A 126 5.57 -9.88 -18.14
N THR A 127 6.54 -10.08 -19.02
CA THR A 127 6.35 -10.83 -20.29
C THR A 127 6.08 -12.32 -20.09
N LYS A 128 6.14 -12.81 -18.83
CA LYS A 128 5.98 -14.22 -18.45
C LYS A 128 4.68 -14.43 -17.68
N ASP A 129 3.99 -15.52 -17.99
CA ASP A 129 2.83 -15.98 -17.23
C ASP A 129 3.25 -16.32 -15.79
N CYS A 130 2.66 -15.61 -14.83
CA CYS A 130 2.87 -15.83 -13.40
C CYS A 130 1.75 -16.73 -12.85
N GLU A 131 2.06 -17.54 -11.84
CA GLU A 131 1.06 -18.36 -11.15
C GLU A 131 0.00 -17.48 -10.48
N ASP A 132 -1.29 -17.70 -10.77
CA ASP A 132 -2.39 -16.94 -10.18
C ASP A 132 -2.68 -17.43 -8.75
N ARG A 133 -2.49 -16.53 -7.78
CA ARG A 133 -2.69 -16.77 -6.35
C ARG A 133 -3.97 -16.10 -5.83
N SER A 134 -4.87 -15.63 -6.69
CA SER A 134 -6.16 -15.05 -6.30
C SER A 134 -7.13 -16.13 -5.78
N LEU A 135 -7.91 -15.82 -4.74
CA LEU A 135 -9.07 -16.62 -4.33
C LEU A 135 -10.36 -16.23 -5.06
N ASN A 136 -10.43 -15.00 -5.56
CA ASN A 136 -11.59 -14.57 -6.34
C ASN A 136 -11.39 -15.01 -7.78
N THR A 137 -12.40 -15.68 -8.33
CA THR A 137 -12.62 -15.87 -9.77
C THR A 137 -12.95 -14.53 -10.44
N ILE A 138 -12.20 -13.46 -10.16
CA ILE A 138 -12.06 -12.41 -11.16
C ILE A 138 -11.35 -13.16 -12.28
N LYS A 139 -12.11 -13.63 -13.28
CA LYS A 139 -11.51 -14.00 -14.56
C LYS A 139 -10.65 -12.80 -14.93
N LEU A 140 -9.34 -12.93 -14.77
CA LEU A 140 -8.38 -12.06 -15.37
C LEU A 140 -8.62 -12.24 -16.86
N GLN A 141 -9.55 -11.45 -17.40
CA GLN A 141 -9.65 -11.35 -18.85
C GLN A 141 -8.26 -10.87 -19.29
N PRO A 142 -7.60 -11.61 -20.19
CA PRO A 142 -6.36 -11.15 -20.77
C PRO A 142 -6.59 -9.73 -21.26
N LEU A 143 -5.73 -8.80 -20.84
CA LEU A 143 -5.82 -7.42 -21.32
C LEU A 143 -5.86 -7.46 -22.85
N SER A 144 -6.87 -6.83 -23.43
CA SER A 144 -6.93 -6.70 -24.88
C SER A 144 -5.67 -5.96 -25.36
N PRO A 145 -5.22 -6.16 -26.61
CA PRO A 145 -4.12 -5.39 -27.18
C PRO A 145 -4.33 -3.87 -27.02
N ALA A 146 -5.59 -3.40 -27.06
CA ALA A 146 -5.96 -2.02 -26.80
C ALA A 146 -5.75 -1.59 -25.33
N GLN A 147 -5.97 -2.46 -24.35
CA GLN A 147 -5.69 -2.17 -22.93
C GLN A 147 -4.19 -2.22 -22.60
N LYS A 148 -3.42 -3.05 -23.31
CA LYS A 148 -1.94 -2.99 -23.29
C LYS A 148 -1.43 -1.69 -23.93
N SER A 149 -2.10 -1.22 -24.98
CA SER A 149 -1.86 0.09 -25.62
C SER A 149 -2.39 1.28 -24.79
N SER A 150 -3.33 1.07 -23.86
CA SER A 150 -3.94 2.14 -23.07
C SER A 150 -3.04 2.67 -21.95
N ALA A 151 -1.85 2.08 -21.76
CA ALA A 151 -0.79 2.62 -20.91
C ALA A 151 -0.10 3.86 -21.53
N ARG A 152 -0.55 4.31 -22.71
CA ARG A 152 0.02 5.37 -23.52
C ARG A 152 -1.05 6.41 -23.82
N LEU A 153 -0.94 7.58 -23.20
CA LEU A 153 -1.80 8.76 -23.40
C LEU A 153 -1.10 9.73 -24.36
N ARG A 154 -1.85 10.34 -25.28
CA ARG A 154 -1.29 11.32 -26.23
C ARG A 154 -1.34 12.71 -25.62
N LEU A 155 -0.23 13.44 -25.66
CA LEU A 155 -0.24 14.88 -25.43
C LEU A 155 -0.83 15.60 -26.65
N VAL A 156 -1.47 16.74 -26.40
CA VAL A 156 -1.66 17.80 -27.40
C VAL A 156 -0.81 18.97 -26.89
N GLU A 157 0.36 19.20 -27.46
CA GLU A 157 1.13 20.42 -27.17
C GLU A 157 0.53 21.56 -28.05
N GLU A 158 0.07 22.65 -27.42
CA GLU A 158 -0.11 23.95 -28.08
C GLU A 158 1.23 24.68 -27.89
N ASP A 159 2.17 24.48 -28.81
CA ASP A 159 3.44 25.22 -28.78
C ASP A 159 3.21 26.63 -29.36
N GLU A 160 3.52 27.65 -28.57
CA GLU A 160 3.52 29.08 -28.97
C GLU A 160 4.85 29.53 -29.61
N ASP A 161 5.73 28.61 -29.98
CA ASP A 161 6.99 28.95 -30.64
C ASP A 161 7.01 28.35 -32.06
N GLU A 162 6.70 29.21 -33.04
CA GLU A 162 6.95 28.98 -34.46
C GLU A 162 8.46 28.82 -34.69
N ASP A 163 8.93 27.59 -34.84
CA ASP A 163 10.10 27.28 -35.67
C ASP A 163 9.88 25.92 -36.33
N GLU A 164 9.75 25.97 -37.67
CA GLU A 164 9.49 24.85 -38.56
C GLU A 164 10.67 23.84 -38.60
N ASP A 165 10.30 22.56 -38.71
CA ASP A 165 11.13 21.40 -39.10
C ASP A 165 12.00 20.72 -38.03
N GLU A 166 11.40 19.76 -37.28
CA GLU A 166 11.97 18.44 -36.97
C GLU A 166 10.87 17.55 -36.32
N ASP A 167 10.43 16.50 -37.03
CA ASP A 167 9.54 15.40 -36.59
C ASP A 167 8.56 15.69 -35.43
N GLU A 168 7.30 16.05 -35.75
CA GLU A 168 6.15 16.09 -34.81
C GLU A 168 5.83 14.68 -34.25
N ASP A 169 6.72 14.10 -33.45
CA ASP A 169 6.46 12.90 -32.69
C ASP A 169 5.50 13.26 -31.53
N GLU A 170 4.20 13.07 -31.77
CA GLU A 170 3.11 13.06 -30.78
C GLU A 170 3.62 12.48 -29.44
N LYS A 171 3.90 13.36 -28.45
CA LYS A 171 4.67 12.96 -27.26
C LYS A 171 3.78 12.12 -26.33
N VAL A 172 3.84 10.79 -26.49
CA VAL A 172 3.05 9.83 -25.72
C VAL A 172 3.54 9.77 -24.27
N ILE A 173 2.68 10.10 -23.31
CA ILE A 173 2.94 9.99 -21.88
C ILE A 173 2.36 8.70 -21.33
N SER A 174 3.15 7.95 -20.56
CA SER A 174 2.62 6.78 -19.84
C SER A 174 1.76 7.19 -18.64
N SER A 175 0.79 6.36 -18.24
CA SER A 175 0.00 6.63 -17.02
C SER A 175 0.88 6.78 -15.76
N LEU A 176 2.03 6.08 -15.72
CA LEU A 176 3.04 6.22 -14.65
C LEU A 176 3.71 7.59 -14.69
N SER A 177 4.09 8.07 -15.87
CA SER A 177 4.69 9.39 -16.04
C SER A 177 3.72 10.53 -15.76
N LEU A 178 2.43 10.35 -16.09
CA LEU A 178 1.38 11.29 -15.70
C LEU A 178 1.20 11.33 -14.17
N CYS A 179 1.23 10.17 -13.50
CA CYS A 179 1.24 10.12 -12.03
C CYS A 179 2.49 10.77 -11.43
N TYR A 180 3.66 10.58 -12.03
CA TYR A 180 4.90 11.27 -11.60
C TYR A 180 4.74 12.78 -11.69
N LYS A 181 4.24 13.30 -12.83
CA LYS A 181 3.98 14.74 -13.04
C LYS A 181 3.00 15.33 -12.02
N MET A 182 1.98 14.57 -11.61
CA MET A 182 1.00 15.05 -10.62
C MET A 182 1.50 14.98 -9.17
N PHE A 183 2.25 13.95 -8.79
CA PHE A 183 2.54 13.65 -7.38
C PHE A 183 3.99 13.90 -6.95
N ILE A 184 4.95 13.75 -7.87
CA ILE A 184 6.38 13.79 -7.55
C ILE A 184 7.04 15.04 -8.14
N ALA A 185 6.87 15.31 -9.44
CA ALA A 185 7.47 16.47 -10.10
C ALA A 185 7.23 17.80 -9.35
N PRO A 186 6.02 18.07 -8.79
CA PRO A 186 5.76 19.31 -8.10
C PRO A 186 6.54 19.44 -6.79
N VAL A 187 7.16 18.39 -6.25
CA VAL A 187 7.85 18.40 -4.95
C VAL A 187 9.25 17.79 -5.03
N ASN A 188 9.73 17.47 -6.24
CA ASN A 188 10.98 16.72 -6.45
C ASN A 188 12.20 17.44 -5.88
N ASP A 189 12.19 18.77 -5.91
CA ASP A 189 13.21 19.63 -5.30
C ASP A 189 13.34 19.46 -3.78
N PHE A 190 12.33 18.90 -3.12
CA PHE A 190 12.37 18.60 -1.69
C PHE A 190 12.67 17.12 -1.39
N LEU A 191 12.79 16.25 -2.39
CA LEU A 191 13.03 14.81 -2.23
C LEU A 191 14.52 14.50 -2.42
N GLU A 192 15.39 15.11 -1.63
CA GLU A 192 16.86 14.94 -1.74
C GLU A 192 17.39 13.77 -0.89
N GLU A 193 16.58 13.29 0.05
CA GLU A 193 16.95 12.27 1.02
C GLU A 193 16.78 10.86 0.45
N PRO A 194 17.68 9.90 0.73
CA PRO A 194 17.65 8.56 0.12
C PRO A 194 16.42 7.74 0.47
N GLU A 195 15.67 8.08 1.52
CA GLU A 195 14.37 7.46 1.82
C GLU A 195 13.22 8.47 1.66
N VAL A 196 12.19 8.06 0.91
CA VAL A 196 10.93 8.80 0.83
C VAL A 196 9.82 7.98 1.45
N VAL A 197 9.24 8.52 2.53
CA VAL A 197 8.03 8.01 3.16
C VAL A 197 6.82 8.67 2.49
N ILE A 198 5.86 7.90 2.03
CA ILE A 198 4.68 8.41 1.33
C ILE A 198 3.45 8.08 2.17
N VAL A 199 2.64 9.10 2.45
CA VAL A 199 1.33 8.98 3.10
C VAL A 199 0.25 9.30 2.07
N PRO A 200 -0.24 8.31 1.30
CA PRO A 200 -1.26 8.53 0.29
C PRO A 200 -2.65 8.72 0.90
N ASP A 201 -3.54 9.40 0.18
CA ASP A 201 -4.95 9.54 0.54
C ASP A 201 -5.84 8.64 -0.33
N ARG A 202 -6.69 7.84 0.29
CA ARG A 202 -7.74 7.05 -0.37
C ARG A 202 -7.27 6.34 -1.65
N ARG A 203 -7.68 6.82 -2.82
CA ARG A 203 -7.46 6.13 -4.11
C ARG A 203 -5.99 6.16 -4.51
N LEU A 204 -5.19 7.05 -3.89
CA LEU A 204 -3.75 7.14 -4.10
C LEU A 204 -2.98 5.91 -3.59
N TYR A 205 -3.57 5.04 -2.76
CA TYR A 205 -2.93 3.76 -2.42
C TYR A 205 -2.81 2.81 -3.61
N LYS A 206 -3.56 3.07 -4.69
CA LYS A 206 -3.44 2.35 -5.96
C LYS A 206 -2.25 2.80 -6.81
N VAL A 207 -1.62 3.93 -6.46
CA VAL A 207 -0.48 4.46 -7.21
C VAL A 207 0.77 3.64 -6.86
N PRO A 208 1.44 3.01 -7.84
CA PRO A 208 2.68 2.28 -7.59
C PRO A 208 3.83 3.27 -7.48
N PHE A 209 3.93 4.02 -6.38
CA PHE A 209 4.92 5.10 -6.20
C PHE A 209 6.36 4.67 -6.51
N ALA A 210 6.73 3.44 -6.15
CA ALA A 210 8.04 2.86 -6.43
C ALA A 210 8.35 2.73 -7.94
N ALA A 211 7.33 2.60 -8.78
CA ALA A 211 7.43 2.43 -10.23
C ALA A 211 7.12 3.72 -11.01
N LEU A 212 6.95 4.87 -10.34
CA LEU A 212 6.79 6.15 -11.04
C LEU A 212 8.13 6.56 -11.66
N SER A 213 8.08 7.08 -12.88
CA SER A 213 9.24 7.64 -13.59
C SER A 213 8.81 8.92 -14.32
N GLU A 214 9.74 9.86 -14.50
CA GLU A 214 9.46 11.14 -15.17
C GLU A 214 8.94 10.96 -16.60
N LYS A 215 9.51 9.99 -17.32
CA LYS A 215 9.18 9.61 -18.69
C LYS A 215 9.47 8.13 -18.92
N GLU A 216 9.03 7.60 -20.06
CA GLU A 216 9.37 6.23 -20.47
C GLU A 216 10.89 6.10 -20.64
N GLY A 217 11.47 5.03 -20.10
CA GLY A 217 12.92 4.80 -20.12
C GLY A 217 13.75 5.59 -19.10
N ALA A 218 13.15 6.51 -18.34
CA ALA A 218 13.81 7.11 -17.17
C ALA A 218 13.82 6.14 -15.97
N GLU A 219 14.76 6.37 -15.05
CA GLU A 219 14.85 5.60 -13.81
C GLU A 219 13.55 5.68 -13.01
N TYR A 220 13.16 4.56 -12.41
CA TYR A 220 12.04 4.51 -11.49
C TYR A 220 12.42 5.19 -10.16
N LEU A 221 11.41 5.71 -9.47
CA LEU A 221 11.61 6.33 -8.17
C LEU A 221 12.27 5.37 -7.15
N SER A 222 12.04 4.07 -7.27
CA SER A 222 12.68 3.05 -6.42
C SER A 222 14.16 2.78 -6.73
N GLU A 223 14.65 3.19 -7.90
CA GLU A 223 16.07 3.07 -8.27
C GLU A 223 16.89 4.20 -7.65
N THR A 224 16.27 5.36 -7.42
CA THR A 224 16.90 6.54 -6.81
C THR A 224 16.62 6.66 -5.32
N HIS A 225 15.47 6.18 -4.85
CA HIS A 225 15.01 6.34 -3.48
C HIS A 225 14.46 5.03 -2.90
N ARG A 226 14.72 4.81 -1.61
CA ARG A 226 13.99 3.79 -0.85
C ARG A 226 12.58 4.30 -0.55
N ILE A 227 11.57 3.67 -1.15
CA ILE A 227 10.17 4.05 -0.99
C ILE A 227 9.52 3.26 0.15
N CYS A 228 8.88 3.97 1.08
CA CYS A 228 8.09 3.40 2.16
C CYS A 228 6.70 4.03 2.16
N VAL A 229 5.65 3.21 2.01
CA VAL A 229 4.28 3.70 2.10
C VAL A 229 3.72 3.41 3.48
N ILE A 230 3.19 4.42 4.15
CA ILE A 230 2.54 4.27 5.46
C ILE A 230 1.11 4.80 5.41
N PRO A 231 0.20 4.24 6.21
CA PRO A 231 -1.19 4.61 6.09
C PRO A 231 -1.51 6.01 6.65
N SER A 232 -0.78 6.41 7.68
CA SER A 232 -0.79 7.74 8.27
C SER A 232 0.47 7.93 9.13
N LEU A 233 0.67 9.11 9.71
CA LEU A 233 1.78 9.34 10.64
C LEU A 233 1.58 8.59 11.97
N THR A 234 0.34 8.28 12.34
CA THR A 234 -0.04 7.59 13.57
C THR A 234 0.67 6.23 13.74
N PRO A 235 0.57 5.25 12.81
CA PRO A 235 1.23 3.97 13.01
C PRO A 235 2.74 4.08 12.99
N LEU A 236 3.31 5.02 12.22
CA LEU A 236 4.74 5.29 12.26
C LEU A 236 5.18 5.71 13.67
N LYS A 237 4.43 6.58 14.34
CA LYS A 237 4.70 7.01 15.72
C LYS A 237 4.64 5.84 16.68
N ILE A 238 3.57 5.03 16.60
CA ILE A 238 3.39 3.84 17.44
C ILE A 238 4.56 2.86 17.28
N ILE A 239 5.01 2.62 16.04
CA ILE A 239 6.14 1.74 15.76
C ILE A 239 7.45 2.33 16.31
N GLN A 240 7.69 3.64 16.15
CA GLN A 240 8.89 4.31 16.67
C GLN A 240 8.93 4.42 18.20
N ASP A 241 7.77 4.50 18.84
CA ASP A 241 7.64 4.58 20.30
C ASP A 241 7.63 3.18 20.95
N SER A 242 7.61 2.11 20.15
CA SER A 242 7.69 0.75 20.66
C SER A 242 9.04 0.49 21.36
N PRO A 243 9.07 -0.31 22.44
CA PRO A 243 10.31 -0.70 23.10
C PRO A 243 11.31 -1.33 22.12
N GLU A 244 12.61 -1.08 22.31
CA GLU A 244 13.66 -1.62 21.43
C GLU A 244 13.63 -3.15 21.33
N ASP A 245 13.20 -3.83 22.40
CA ASP A 245 13.07 -5.28 22.51
C ASP A 245 11.68 -5.82 22.13
N TYR A 246 10.78 -4.96 21.62
CA TYR A 246 9.44 -5.39 21.22
C TYR A 246 9.48 -6.36 20.03
N HIS A 247 10.31 -6.09 19.03
CA HIS A 247 10.39 -6.93 17.83
C HIS A 247 11.42 -8.05 18.03
N SER A 248 11.09 -9.26 17.57
CA SER A 248 12.04 -10.37 17.60
C SER A 248 13.23 -10.09 16.66
N ASN A 249 14.41 -10.49 17.10
CA ASN A 249 15.65 -10.35 16.34
C ASN A 249 16.04 -11.61 15.58
N THR A 250 15.36 -12.74 15.82
CA THR A 250 15.73 -14.06 15.30
C THR A 250 14.52 -14.83 14.80
N GLY A 251 14.79 -15.88 14.04
CA GLY A 251 13.76 -16.81 13.59
C GLY A 251 12.97 -16.29 12.39
N ALA A 252 12.48 -17.24 11.61
CA ALA A 252 11.62 -17.00 10.46
C ALA A 252 10.50 -18.04 10.45
N LEU A 253 9.31 -17.60 10.07
CA LEU A 253 8.16 -18.44 9.79
C LEU A 253 7.88 -18.35 8.29
N VAL A 254 8.03 -19.47 7.58
CA VAL A 254 7.86 -19.51 6.13
C VAL A 254 6.72 -20.46 5.80
N ILE A 255 5.71 -19.97 5.08
CA ILE A 255 4.51 -20.71 4.69
C ILE A 255 4.42 -20.73 3.17
N GLY A 256 4.17 -21.89 2.57
CA GLY A 256 4.04 -22.03 1.12
C GLY A 256 3.06 -23.10 0.69
N ASN A 257 2.26 -22.81 -0.34
CA ASN A 257 1.32 -23.77 -0.94
C ASN A 257 0.52 -24.61 0.07
N PRO A 258 -0.31 -24.00 0.94
CA PRO A 258 -1.16 -24.74 1.85
C PRO A 258 -2.17 -25.58 1.07
N LYS A 259 -2.43 -26.81 1.52
CA LYS A 259 -3.39 -27.69 0.86
C LYS A 259 -4.80 -27.40 1.35
N VAL A 260 -5.69 -27.04 0.44
CA VAL A 260 -7.11 -26.76 0.71
C VAL A 260 -7.95 -27.41 -0.38
N ASP A 261 -8.91 -28.25 0.01
CA ASP A 261 -9.81 -28.88 -0.96
C ASP A 261 -10.66 -27.82 -1.67
N GLY A 262 -10.69 -27.88 -3.01
CA GLY A 262 -11.40 -26.91 -3.84
C GLY A 262 -10.57 -25.71 -4.31
N LEU A 263 -9.34 -25.53 -3.81
CA LEU A 263 -8.38 -24.58 -4.35
C LEU A 263 -7.35 -25.28 -5.23
N GLN A 264 -6.86 -24.58 -6.26
CA GLN A 264 -5.80 -25.10 -7.12
C GLN A 264 -4.46 -25.11 -6.35
N PRO A 265 -3.63 -26.15 -6.49
CA PRO A 265 -2.29 -26.14 -5.90
C PRO A 265 -1.41 -25.04 -6.50
N LEU A 266 -0.51 -24.49 -5.68
CA LEU A 266 0.48 -23.45 -6.03
C LEU A 266 1.92 -24.02 -6.00
N PRO A 267 2.33 -24.88 -6.96
CA PRO A 267 3.67 -25.47 -6.96
C PRO A 267 4.80 -24.43 -7.00
N CYS A 268 4.60 -23.25 -7.61
CA CYS A 268 5.62 -22.21 -7.59
C CYS A 268 5.72 -21.54 -6.22
N ALA A 269 4.60 -21.33 -5.52
CA ALA A 269 4.60 -20.86 -4.14
C ALA A 269 5.29 -21.86 -3.18
N ARG A 270 5.17 -23.16 -3.43
CA ARG A 270 5.95 -24.18 -2.69
C ARG A 270 7.45 -23.97 -2.89
N LYS A 271 7.91 -23.81 -4.14
CA LYS A 271 9.32 -23.58 -4.48
C LYS A 271 9.85 -22.29 -3.86
N GLU A 272 9.05 -21.23 -3.85
CA GLU A 272 9.36 -19.96 -3.18
C GLU A 272 9.59 -20.16 -1.69
N ALA A 273 8.65 -20.80 -0.99
CA ALA A 273 8.78 -21.08 0.44
C ALA A 273 9.98 -21.99 0.75
N GLU A 274 10.26 -23.00 -0.08
CA GLU A 274 11.45 -23.83 0.07
C GLU A 274 12.75 -23.04 -0.12
N MET A 275 12.79 -22.09 -1.07
CA MET A 275 13.94 -21.22 -1.28
C MET A 275 14.16 -20.27 -0.10
N VAL A 276 13.11 -19.59 0.36
CA VAL A 276 13.15 -18.68 1.51
C VAL A 276 13.53 -19.45 2.78
N GLY A 277 12.95 -20.64 2.98
CA GLY A 277 13.30 -21.52 4.11
C GLY A 277 14.78 -21.89 4.13
N ARG A 278 15.39 -22.22 2.99
CA ARG A 278 16.84 -22.46 2.88
C ARG A 278 17.66 -21.23 3.23
N LEU A 279 17.30 -20.06 2.70
CA LEU A 279 18.01 -18.79 2.99
C LEU A 279 17.94 -18.44 4.49
N MET A 280 16.81 -18.70 5.12
CA MET A 280 16.59 -18.42 6.54
C MET A 280 16.98 -19.57 7.47
N CYS A 281 17.47 -20.69 6.93
CA CYS A 281 17.82 -21.90 7.67
C CYS A 281 16.66 -22.44 8.55
N VAL A 282 15.42 -22.38 8.05
CA VAL A 282 14.23 -22.90 8.73
C VAL A 282 13.42 -23.82 7.81
N PRO A 283 12.80 -24.89 8.34
CA PRO A 283 11.88 -25.70 7.54
C PRO A 283 10.59 -24.91 7.24
N PRO A 284 10.16 -24.80 5.98
CA PRO A 284 8.90 -24.15 5.67
C PRO A 284 7.70 -25.03 6.06
N LEU A 285 6.60 -24.39 6.43
CA LEU A 285 5.29 -25.02 6.55
C LEU A 285 4.66 -25.09 5.15
N VAL A 286 4.53 -26.29 4.61
CA VAL A 286 3.96 -26.53 3.28
C VAL A 286 2.81 -27.53 3.32
N GLU A 287 1.90 -27.41 2.36
CA GLU A 287 0.77 -28.33 2.16
C GLU A 287 -0.03 -28.52 3.45
N GLU A 288 -0.24 -29.76 3.91
CA GLU A 288 -1.02 -30.08 5.11
C GLU A 288 -0.44 -29.50 6.41
N LYS A 289 0.84 -29.13 6.42
CA LYS A 289 1.51 -28.57 7.62
C LYS A 289 1.26 -27.08 7.79
N ALA A 290 0.81 -26.39 6.74
CA ALA A 290 0.59 -24.95 6.73
C ALA A 290 -0.75 -24.57 7.39
N THR A 291 -0.99 -24.99 8.63
CA THR A 291 -2.25 -24.77 9.34
C THR A 291 -2.26 -23.45 10.10
N LYS A 292 -3.46 -22.93 10.41
CA LYS A 292 -3.62 -21.75 11.29
C LYS A 292 -2.92 -21.92 12.63
N GLN A 293 -3.08 -23.10 13.23
CA GLN A 293 -2.46 -23.42 14.52
C GLN A 293 -0.92 -23.31 14.44
N ALA A 294 -0.31 -23.95 13.44
CA ALA A 294 1.14 -23.93 13.27
C ALA A 294 1.69 -22.51 13.02
N VAL A 295 0.91 -21.65 12.35
CA VAL A 295 1.22 -20.23 12.17
C VAL A 295 1.17 -19.49 13.51
N PHE A 296 0.08 -19.62 14.28
CA PHE A 296 -0.08 -18.90 15.55
C PHE A 296 0.91 -19.32 16.64
N GLU A 297 1.37 -20.57 16.63
CA GLU A 297 2.42 -21.04 17.54
C GLU A 297 3.76 -20.29 17.35
N GLN A 298 4.01 -19.72 16.17
CA GLN A 298 5.29 -19.09 15.82
C GLN A 298 5.21 -17.59 15.54
N VAL A 299 4.04 -17.05 15.18
CA VAL A 299 3.84 -15.64 14.76
C VAL A 299 4.34 -14.60 15.79
N SER A 300 4.34 -14.99 17.08
CA SER A 300 4.72 -14.12 18.19
C SER A 300 6.20 -14.24 18.58
N SER A 301 7.01 -15.08 17.94
CA SER A 301 8.40 -15.32 18.34
C SER A 301 9.44 -15.08 17.25
N VAL A 302 9.02 -14.91 15.99
CA VAL A 302 9.91 -14.78 14.84
C VAL A 302 10.11 -13.34 14.38
N SER A 303 11.25 -13.08 13.75
CA SER A 303 11.61 -11.76 13.17
C SER A 303 11.09 -11.55 11.75
N LEU A 304 10.89 -12.64 11.01
CA LEU A 304 10.39 -12.66 9.63
C LEU A 304 9.21 -13.62 9.53
N ILE A 305 8.14 -13.19 8.85
CA ILE A 305 7.05 -14.07 8.43
C ILE A 305 6.92 -13.96 6.92
N HIS A 306 6.82 -15.06 6.21
CA HIS A 306 6.68 -15.10 4.76
C HIS A 306 5.52 -16.01 4.36
N PHE A 307 4.49 -15.44 3.75
CA PHE A 307 3.35 -16.17 3.19
C PHE A 307 3.46 -16.23 1.67
N ALA A 308 3.53 -17.43 1.10
CA ALA A 308 3.38 -17.71 -0.33
C ALA A 308 2.14 -18.60 -0.52
N THR A 309 0.96 -17.99 -0.55
CA THR A 309 -0.33 -18.70 -0.50
C THR A 309 -1.39 -17.96 -1.32
N HIS A 310 -2.57 -18.56 -1.46
CA HIS A 310 -3.73 -17.85 -1.98
C HIS A 310 -4.21 -16.75 -1.01
N GLY A 311 -4.68 -15.63 -1.57
CA GLY A 311 -5.24 -14.50 -0.83
C GLY A 311 -6.55 -13.96 -1.40
N ASN A 312 -7.39 -13.38 -0.54
CA ASN A 312 -8.58 -12.63 -0.91
C ASN A 312 -8.39 -11.16 -0.50
N ALA A 313 -8.23 -10.28 -1.49
CA ALA A 313 -7.99 -8.86 -1.24
C ALA A 313 -9.22 -8.13 -0.68
N GLU A 314 -10.42 -8.46 -1.17
CA GLU A 314 -11.66 -7.79 -0.75
C GLU A 314 -11.98 -8.07 0.72
N ARG A 315 -11.80 -9.32 1.15
CA ARG A 315 -12.05 -9.76 2.53
C ARG A 315 -10.82 -9.62 3.43
N GLY A 316 -9.63 -9.42 2.87
CA GLY A 316 -8.39 -9.38 3.62
C GLY A 316 -8.09 -10.72 4.30
N GLU A 317 -8.11 -11.82 3.55
CA GLU A 317 -7.93 -13.17 4.08
C GLU A 317 -6.86 -13.96 3.33
N ILE A 318 -6.24 -14.92 4.01
CA ILE A 318 -5.19 -15.79 3.49
C ILE A 318 -5.62 -17.24 3.67
N ALA A 319 -5.55 -18.05 2.61
CA ALA A 319 -5.84 -19.47 2.71
C ALA A 319 -4.66 -20.23 3.33
N LEU A 320 -4.96 -21.08 4.30
CA LEU A 320 -4.07 -21.99 5.02
C LEU A 320 -4.69 -23.40 5.00
N SER A 321 -3.94 -24.42 5.40
CA SER A 321 -4.46 -25.79 5.39
C SER A 321 -5.39 -26.04 6.58
N PRO A 322 -6.56 -26.67 6.37
CA PRO A 322 -7.42 -27.08 7.46
C PRO A 322 -6.75 -28.18 8.29
N ILE A 323 -7.08 -28.26 9.57
CA ILE A 323 -6.67 -29.40 10.41
C ILE A 323 -7.57 -30.59 10.05
N PRO A 324 -7.01 -31.77 9.72
CA PRO A 324 -7.81 -32.95 9.42
C PRO A 324 -8.68 -33.35 10.61
N THR A 325 -10.00 -33.36 10.44
CA THR A 325 -10.93 -33.86 11.46
C THR A 325 -11.25 -35.34 11.20
N PRO A 326 -10.96 -36.27 12.13
CA PRO A 326 -11.10 -37.71 11.89
C PRO A 326 -12.52 -38.20 11.57
N ASN A 327 -13.56 -37.37 11.79
CA ASN A 327 -14.97 -37.71 11.55
C ASN A 327 -15.66 -36.83 10.49
N SER A 328 -14.94 -35.94 9.81
CA SER A 328 -15.46 -35.32 8.59
C SER A 328 -15.24 -36.31 7.46
N GLY A 329 -16.31 -36.81 6.81
CA GLY A 329 -16.16 -37.51 5.52
C GLY A 329 -15.53 -36.58 4.46
N ASN A 330 -15.77 -36.86 3.18
CA ASN A 330 -15.37 -35.96 2.06
C ASN A 330 -16.07 -34.58 2.08
N ALA A 331 -16.53 -34.10 3.23
CA ALA A 331 -17.12 -32.78 3.42
C ALA A 331 -16.01 -31.74 3.40
N ILE A 332 -16.14 -30.74 2.52
CA ILE A 332 -15.26 -29.59 2.47
C ILE A 332 -15.35 -28.88 3.83
N PRO A 333 -14.23 -28.64 4.53
CA PRO A 333 -14.26 -27.96 5.82
C PRO A 333 -14.86 -26.55 5.68
N PRO A 334 -15.51 -26.02 6.73
CA PRO A 334 -16.06 -24.67 6.70
C PRO A 334 -14.95 -23.65 6.45
N GLN A 335 -15.28 -22.53 5.81
CA GLN A 335 -14.29 -21.53 5.38
C GLN A 335 -13.44 -21.02 6.55
N GLU A 336 -14.04 -20.89 7.73
CA GLU A 336 -13.40 -20.48 8.97
C GLU A 336 -12.30 -21.45 9.43
N ALA A 337 -12.29 -22.70 8.98
CA ALA A 337 -11.27 -23.68 9.36
C ALA A 337 -9.94 -23.43 8.62
N TYR A 338 -9.99 -22.92 7.38
CA TYR A 338 -8.83 -22.80 6.50
C TYR A 338 -8.49 -21.35 6.12
N MET A 339 -9.34 -20.38 6.43
CA MET A 339 -9.05 -18.96 6.19
C MET A 339 -8.49 -18.28 7.43
N LEU A 340 -7.32 -17.64 7.26
CA LEU A 340 -6.75 -16.69 8.21
C LEU A 340 -7.33 -15.31 7.92
N THR A 341 -8.13 -14.81 8.86
CA THR A 341 -8.85 -13.54 8.71
C THR A 341 -8.12 -12.38 9.39
N MET A 342 -8.49 -11.13 9.06
CA MET A 342 -8.02 -9.95 9.79
C MET A 342 -8.33 -10.03 11.30
N ALA A 343 -9.48 -10.60 11.68
CA ALA A 343 -9.87 -10.75 13.08
C ALA A 343 -8.99 -11.76 13.82
N ASP A 344 -8.57 -12.84 13.14
CA ASP A 344 -7.63 -13.80 13.71
C ASP A 344 -6.26 -13.15 13.94
N VAL A 345 -5.73 -12.44 12.94
CA VAL A 345 -4.44 -11.75 13.03
C VAL A 345 -4.45 -10.68 14.13
N SER A 346 -5.54 -9.92 14.25
CA SER A 346 -5.69 -8.86 15.27
C SER A 346 -5.68 -9.37 16.72
N ARG A 347 -5.89 -10.68 16.93
CA ARG A 347 -5.87 -11.31 18.27
C ARG A 347 -4.50 -11.83 18.67
N VAL A 348 -3.53 -11.84 17.76
CA VAL A 348 -2.17 -12.32 18.04
C VAL A 348 -1.19 -11.15 18.13
N LYS A 349 -0.20 -11.28 19.02
CA LYS A 349 0.84 -10.26 19.19
C LYS A 349 2.00 -10.55 18.25
N VAL A 350 1.95 -9.99 17.05
CA VAL A 350 3.00 -10.15 16.05
C VAL A 350 4.27 -9.44 16.53
N ARG A 351 5.39 -10.14 16.53
CA ARG A 351 6.72 -9.58 16.89
C ARG A 351 7.67 -9.48 15.70
N ALA A 352 7.18 -9.74 14.49
CA ALA A 352 7.99 -9.72 13.27
C ALA A 352 8.40 -8.29 12.87
N LYS A 353 9.65 -8.15 12.43
CA LYS A 353 10.13 -6.93 11.77
C LYS A 353 9.63 -6.82 10.34
N LEU A 354 9.45 -7.95 9.67
CA LEU A 354 8.95 -8.01 8.30
C LEU A 354 7.94 -9.14 8.16
N VAL A 355 6.78 -8.81 7.61
CA VAL A 355 5.81 -9.78 7.10
C VAL A 355 5.78 -9.64 5.58
N VAL A 356 6.06 -10.71 4.85
CA VAL A 356 5.96 -10.75 3.39
C VAL A 356 4.67 -11.46 3.02
N LEU A 357 3.80 -10.77 2.29
CA LEU A 357 2.54 -11.30 1.80
C LEU A 357 2.62 -11.54 0.30
N SER A 358 3.25 -12.65 -0.08
CA SER A 358 3.36 -13.15 -1.46
C SER A 358 2.06 -13.84 -1.89
N CYS A 359 0.97 -13.09 -1.80
CA CYS A 359 -0.39 -13.46 -2.18
C CYS A 359 -0.90 -12.41 -3.19
N CYS A 360 -1.75 -12.81 -4.14
CA CYS A 360 -2.30 -11.84 -5.09
C CYS A 360 -3.04 -10.72 -4.37
N HIS A 361 -2.76 -9.47 -4.76
CA HIS A 361 -3.46 -8.28 -4.29
C HIS A 361 -3.42 -8.11 -2.76
N SER A 362 -2.34 -8.56 -2.10
CA SER A 362 -2.17 -8.48 -0.64
C SER A 362 -2.07 -7.05 -0.08
N GLY A 363 -1.74 -6.09 -0.96
CA GLY A 363 -1.70 -4.65 -0.68
C GLY A 363 -2.99 -3.92 -1.05
N SER A 364 -3.93 -4.61 -1.70
CA SER A 364 -5.26 -4.11 -2.04
C SER A 364 -6.27 -4.42 -0.94
N GLY A 365 -7.42 -3.76 -0.99
CA GLY A 365 -8.49 -3.90 -0.01
C GLY A 365 -9.51 -2.77 -0.07
N GLU A 366 -10.44 -2.74 0.88
CA GLU A 366 -11.45 -1.68 0.95
C GLU A 366 -10.77 -0.34 1.27
N ILE A 367 -10.81 0.61 0.33
CA ILE A 367 -10.19 1.92 0.50
C ILE A 367 -11.13 2.84 1.27
N ARG A 368 -10.77 3.12 2.53
CA ARG A 368 -11.43 4.12 3.36
C ARG A 368 -10.55 5.36 3.55
N ALA A 369 -11.00 6.28 4.38
CA ALA A 369 -10.35 7.57 4.56
C ALA A 369 -9.05 7.48 5.37
N GLU A 370 -8.96 6.47 6.22
CA GLU A 370 -7.84 6.14 7.09
C GLU A 370 -6.83 5.18 6.44
N GLY A 371 -7.09 4.74 5.20
CA GLY A 371 -6.21 3.90 4.40
C GLY A 371 -6.88 2.63 3.85
N VAL A 372 -6.06 1.75 3.28
CA VAL A 372 -6.51 0.44 2.77
C VAL A 372 -6.84 -0.47 3.95
N ILE A 373 -8.04 -1.06 3.93
CA ILE A 373 -8.44 -2.14 4.83
C ILE A 373 -8.17 -3.46 4.13
N GLY A 374 -7.18 -4.19 4.62
CA GLY A 374 -6.81 -5.50 4.12
C GLY A 374 -5.90 -6.22 5.10
N ILE A 375 -5.47 -7.43 4.72
CA ILE A 375 -4.68 -8.29 5.60
C ILE A 375 -3.36 -7.63 6.04
N ALA A 376 -2.73 -6.82 5.18
CA ALA A 376 -1.51 -6.08 5.53
C ALA A 376 -1.72 -5.14 6.73
N ARG A 377 -2.88 -4.47 6.78
CA ARG A 377 -3.25 -3.61 7.91
C ARG A 377 -3.48 -4.40 9.18
N ALA A 378 -4.04 -5.61 9.09
CA ALA A 378 -4.19 -6.49 10.25
C ALA A 378 -2.81 -6.83 10.84
N PHE A 379 -1.82 -7.19 10.02
CA PHE A 379 -0.46 -7.46 10.50
C PHE A 379 0.21 -6.23 11.13
N LEU A 380 0.12 -5.05 10.51
CA LEU A 380 0.63 -3.81 11.09
C LEU A 380 -0.04 -3.49 12.44
N GLY A 381 -1.37 -3.59 12.51
CA GLY A 381 -2.15 -3.35 13.73
C GLY A 381 -1.87 -4.37 14.84
N SER A 382 -1.39 -5.56 14.48
CA SER A 382 -1.06 -6.64 15.42
C SER A 382 0.37 -6.59 15.94
N GLY A 383 1.18 -5.63 15.46
CA GLY A 383 2.54 -5.40 15.95
C GLY A 383 3.66 -5.64 14.94
N ALA A 384 3.36 -5.96 13.68
CA ALA A 384 4.41 -6.05 12.66
C ALA A 384 5.05 -4.66 12.42
N ARG A 385 6.39 -4.60 12.35
CA ARG A 385 7.08 -3.33 12.04
C ARG A 385 6.88 -2.88 10.60
N SER A 386 6.83 -3.83 9.67
CA SER A 386 6.65 -3.58 8.25
C SER A 386 6.00 -4.77 7.56
N VAL A 387 5.28 -4.49 6.48
CA VAL A 387 4.64 -5.50 5.65
C VAL A 387 4.99 -5.23 4.19
N LEU A 388 5.53 -6.23 3.51
CA LEU A 388 5.75 -6.20 2.07
C LEU A 388 4.56 -6.86 1.37
N VAL A 389 4.02 -6.17 0.37
CA VAL A 389 2.77 -6.54 -0.30
C VAL A 389 2.90 -6.45 -1.81
N ALA A 390 1.96 -7.07 -2.52
CA ALA A 390 1.71 -6.86 -3.94
C ALA A 390 0.42 -6.05 -4.13
N LEU A 391 0.48 -4.96 -4.89
CA LEU A 391 -0.68 -4.09 -5.14
C LEU A 391 -1.72 -4.76 -6.06
#